data_AF-A0A7S4HPA8-F1
#
_entry.id   AF-A0A7S4HPA8-F1
#
_cell.length_a   1.000
_cell.length_b   1.000
_cell.length_c   1.000
_cell.angle_alpha   90.00
_cell.angle_beta   90.00
_cell.angle_gamma   90.00
#
_symmetry.space_group_name_H-M   'P 1'
#
loop_
_entity.id
_entity.type
_entity.pdbx_description
1 polymer ?
#
loop_
_entity_poly.entity_id
_entity_poly.type
_entity_poly.pdbx_seq_one_letter_code
_entity_poly.pdbx_strand_id
1 'polypeptide(L)'
;FFFLWCCLLNMKTLICLVLFYAAIVSAQTSVPCTGTVNGTNWDLSALTYDPSTATPPSGYSFPYTDNNGNANTFYINFCDQVSSTGVSSDCNKGLSSGACQLSGSTYYGAGNVPDMQFKTFTPDPSGTT
;
A
#
# COMPACT_ATOMS: atom_id res chain seq x y z
N PHE A 1 42.33 24.17 14.77
CA PHE A 1 40.98 24.70 15.05
C PHE A 1 40.06 24.80 13.83
N PHE A 2 40.56 24.89 12.58
CA PHE A 2 39.69 24.89 11.38
C PHE A 2 39.18 23.50 10.95
N PHE A 3 39.94 22.43 11.20
CA PHE A 3 39.56 21.07 10.79
C PHE A 3 38.44 20.42 11.63
N LEU A 4 38.21 20.91 12.86
CA LEU A 4 37.15 20.38 13.74
C LEU A 4 35.77 20.98 13.43
N TRP A 5 35.72 22.11 12.73
CA TRP A 5 34.47 22.79 12.37
C TRP A 5 33.79 22.15 11.15
N CYS A 6 34.56 21.61 10.20
CA CYS A 6 34.00 20.87 9.05
C CYS A 6 33.35 19.53 9.43
N CYS A 7 33.78 18.87 10.52
CA CYS A 7 33.15 17.61 10.96
C CYS A 7 31.78 17.84 11.64
N LEU A 8 31.58 18.98 12.30
CA LEU A 8 30.31 19.31 12.97
C LEU A 8 29.22 19.82 12.00
N LEU A 9 29.61 20.38 10.85
CA LEU A 9 28.72 20.68 9.72
C LEU A 9 28.22 19.39 9.03
N ASN A 10 29.02 18.32 9.05
CA ASN A 10 28.67 17.05 8.41
C ASN A 10 27.69 16.21 9.20
N MET A 11 27.74 16.20 10.54
CA MET A 11 26.85 15.36 11.34
C MET A 11 25.39 15.85 11.29
N LYS A 12 25.16 17.17 11.31
CA LYS A 12 23.80 17.74 11.16
C LYS A 12 23.24 17.49 9.76
N THR A 13 24.07 17.62 8.73
CA THR A 13 23.66 17.39 7.33
C THR A 13 23.38 15.91 7.08
N LEU A 14 24.18 15.01 7.64
CA LEU A 14 23.96 13.56 7.59
C LEU A 14 22.68 13.15 8.33
N ILE A 15 22.43 13.71 9.51
CA ILE A 15 21.19 13.49 10.26
C ILE A 15 19.99 13.99 9.45
N CYS A 16 20.06 15.19 8.85
CA CYS A 16 19.01 15.70 7.99
C CYS A 16 18.77 14.80 6.77
N LEU A 17 19.82 14.30 6.11
CA LEU A 17 19.68 13.37 4.98
C LEU A 17 19.06 12.04 5.40
N VAL A 18 19.44 11.49 6.56
CA VAL A 18 18.84 10.26 7.11
C VAL A 18 17.37 10.47 7.47
N LEU A 19 17.02 11.61 8.08
CA LEU A 19 15.64 11.96 8.41
C LEU A 19 14.80 12.21 7.15
N PHE A 20 15.37 12.85 6.13
CA PHE A 20 14.71 13.08 4.84
C PHE A 20 14.48 11.76 4.09
N TYR A 21 15.48 10.86 4.12
CA TYR A 21 15.35 9.52 3.54
C TYR A 21 14.31 8.68 4.29
N ALA A 22 14.30 8.75 5.63
CA ALA A 22 13.30 8.08 6.46
C ALA A 22 11.88 8.63 6.21
N ALA A 23 11.73 9.93 5.97
CA ALA A 23 10.45 10.55 5.62
C ALA A 23 9.94 10.11 4.23
N ILE A 24 10.84 9.93 3.25
CA ILE A 24 10.47 9.42 1.93
C ILE A 24 10.07 7.94 1.99
N VAL A 25 10.76 7.12 2.80
CA VAL A 25 10.45 5.69 2.96
C VAL A 25 9.18 5.46 3.79
N SER A 26 8.76 6.42 4.61
CA SER A 26 7.55 6.33 5.45
C SER A 26 6.35 7.11 4.91
N ALA A 27 6.48 7.73 3.73
CA ALA A 27 5.35 8.41 3.11
C ALA A 27 4.29 7.38 2.71
N GLN A 28 3.21 7.32 3.48
CA GLN A 28 1.99 6.62 3.09
C GLN A 28 1.51 7.27 1.79
N THR A 29 1.39 6.49 0.72
CA THR A 29 0.89 7.02 -0.54
C THR A 29 -0.59 6.65 -0.67
N SER A 30 -1.41 7.67 -0.88
CA SER A 30 -2.83 7.57 -1.17
C SER A 30 -3.10 8.24 -2.52
N VAL A 31 -4.03 7.70 -3.30
CA VAL A 31 -4.57 8.32 -4.50
C VAL A 31 -5.98 8.86 -4.24
N PRO A 32 -6.49 9.80 -5.07
CA PRO A 32 -7.87 10.25 -4.95
C PRO A 32 -8.85 9.07 -4.99
N CYS A 33 -9.74 8.99 -4.00
CA CYS A 33 -10.74 7.91 -3.92
C CYS A 33 -12.08 8.25 -4.58
N THR A 34 -12.06 9.26 -5.44
CA THR A 34 -13.19 9.69 -6.24
C THR A 34 -12.81 9.63 -7.71
N GLY A 35 -13.72 9.20 -8.58
CA GLY A 35 -13.49 9.14 -10.01
C GLY A 35 -14.77 9.22 -10.83
N THR A 36 -14.63 9.62 -12.10
CA THR A 36 -15.76 9.62 -13.05
C THR A 36 -15.67 8.42 -13.96
N VAL A 37 -16.72 7.59 -13.97
CA VAL A 37 -16.82 6.37 -14.77
C VAL A 37 -18.11 6.43 -15.57
N ASN A 38 -18.03 6.37 -16.91
CA ASN A 38 -19.17 6.51 -17.83
C ASN A 38 -20.03 7.76 -17.55
N GLY A 39 -19.39 8.89 -17.21
CA GLY A 39 -20.08 10.16 -16.91
C GLY A 39 -20.73 10.21 -15.51
N THR A 40 -20.63 9.15 -14.72
CA THR A 40 -21.12 9.12 -13.32
C THR A 40 -19.95 9.31 -12.37
N ASN A 41 -20.12 10.17 -11.36
CA ASN A 41 -19.13 10.36 -10.30
C ASN A 41 -19.30 9.30 -9.22
N TRP A 42 -18.20 8.66 -8.87
CA TRP A 42 -18.11 7.64 -7.82
C TRP A 42 -17.18 8.12 -6.73
N ASP A 43 -17.54 7.81 -5.49
CA ASP A 43 -16.74 8.07 -4.30
C ASP A 43 -16.64 6.76 -3.51
N LEU A 44 -15.42 6.22 -3.40
CA LEU A 44 -15.12 5.00 -2.66
C LEU A 44 -14.48 5.29 -1.30
N SER A 45 -14.39 6.55 -0.88
CA SER A 45 -13.73 6.94 0.38
C SER A 45 -14.33 6.27 1.62
N ALA A 46 -15.64 5.96 1.60
CA ALA A 46 -16.30 5.20 2.66
C ALA A 46 -15.82 3.74 2.80
N LEU A 47 -15.13 3.21 1.79
CA LEU A 47 -14.51 1.89 1.79
C LEU A 47 -13.04 1.94 2.21
N THR A 48 -12.41 3.11 2.20
CA THR A 48 -11.02 3.26 2.66
C THR A 48 -10.95 3.22 4.18
N TYR A 49 -10.06 2.40 4.74
CA TYR A 49 -9.70 2.49 6.16
C TYR A 49 -8.33 3.14 6.34
N ASP A 50 -8.09 3.73 7.52
CA ASP A 50 -6.79 4.32 7.88
C ASP A 50 -5.73 3.22 8.11
N PRO A 51 -4.72 3.11 7.23
CA PRO A 51 -3.72 2.05 7.33
C PRO A 51 -2.72 2.23 8.47
N SER A 52 -2.66 3.43 9.08
CA SER A 52 -1.70 3.75 10.14
C SER A 52 -2.09 3.16 11.50
N THR A 53 -3.39 2.96 11.73
CA THR A 53 -3.94 2.57 13.04
C THR A 53 -4.87 1.36 13.01
N ALA A 54 -5.37 0.96 11.83
CA ALA A 54 -6.42 -0.05 11.75
C ALA A 54 -5.92 -1.44 11.37
N THR A 55 -6.47 -2.47 12.03
CA THR A 55 -6.61 -3.79 11.43
C THR A 55 -7.60 -3.70 10.27
N PRO A 56 -7.36 -4.39 9.13
CA PRO A 56 -8.33 -4.38 8.03
C PRO A 56 -9.74 -4.76 8.52
N PRO A 57 -10.79 -4.03 8.09
CA PRO A 57 -12.17 -4.38 8.41
C PRO A 57 -12.55 -5.79 7.98
N SER A 58 -13.59 -6.35 8.59
CA SER A 58 -14.14 -7.63 8.14
C SER A 58 -14.57 -7.55 6.67
N GLY A 59 -14.19 -8.56 5.88
CA GLY A 59 -14.43 -8.60 4.43
C GLY A 59 -13.31 -7.98 3.58
N TYR A 60 -12.27 -7.39 4.18
CA TYR A 60 -11.11 -6.84 3.46
C TYR A 60 -9.96 -7.83 3.36
N SER A 61 -10.22 -9.08 3.75
CA SER A 61 -9.36 -10.22 3.48
C SER A 61 -10.18 -11.38 2.93
N PHE A 62 -9.59 -12.10 1.98
CA PHE A 62 -10.23 -13.26 1.36
C PHE A 62 -9.21 -14.34 1.01
N PRO A 63 -9.54 -15.62 1.26
CA PRO A 63 -8.68 -16.73 0.86
C PRO A 63 -8.74 -16.92 -0.66
N TYR A 64 -7.62 -17.36 -1.24
CA TYR A 64 -7.49 -17.69 -2.66
C TYR A 64 -6.60 -18.91 -2.81
N THR A 65 -7.02 -19.90 -3.60
CA THR A 65 -6.15 -21.02 -3.96
C THR A 65 -5.63 -20.78 -5.37
N ASP A 66 -4.32 -20.77 -5.54
CA ASP A 66 -3.73 -20.59 -6.87
C ASP A 66 -3.88 -21.85 -7.74
N ASN A 67 -3.53 -21.73 -9.01
CA ASN A 67 -3.61 -22.85 -9.98
C ASN A 67 -2.72 -24.05 -9.60
N ASN A 68 -1.79 -23.88 -8.67
CA ASN A 68 -0.89 -24.91 -8.20
C ASN A 68 -1.40 -25.55 -6.89
N GLY A 69 -2.58 -25.15 -6.41
CA GLY A 69 -3.18 -25.66 -5.18
C GLY A 69 -2.67 -25.01 -3.90
N ASN A 70 -1.88 -23.92 -3.99
CA ASN A 70 -1.40 -23.25 -2.78
C ASN A 70 -2.47 -22.32 -2.21
N ALA A 71 -2.73 -22.47 -0.92
CA ALA A 71 -3.59 -21.55 -0.19
C ALA A 71 -2.87 -20.22 0.05
N ASN A 72 -3.50 -19.14 -0.39
CA ASN A 72 -3.08 -17.76 -0.20
C ASN A 72 -4.20 -16.97 0.49
N THR A 73 -3.87 -15.81 1.04
CA THR A 73 -4.85 -14.83 1.51
C THR A 73 -4.51 -13.47 0.95
N PHE A 74 -5.48 -12.79 0.36
CA PHE A 74 -5.32 -11.40 -0.04
C PHE A 74 -5.92 -10.47 1.00
N TYR A 75 -5.25 -9.35 1.23
CA TYR A 75 -5.71 -8.22 2.02
C TYR A 75 -5.79 -7.01 1.09
N ILE A 76 -6.80 -6.16 1.26
CA ILE A 76 -7.00 -4.99 0.40
C ILE A 76 -7.25 -3.74 1.22
N ASN A 77 -7.02 -2.59 0.60
CA ASN A 77 -7.55 -1.28 0.97
C ASN A 77 -7.90 -0.52 -0.32
N PHE A 78 -8.76 0.49 -0.22
CA PHE A 78 -9.16 1.30 -1.37
C PHE A 78 -8.41 2.61 -1.38
N CYS A 79 -7.80 2.95 -2.52
CA CYS A 79 -7.18 4.26 -2.78
C CYS A 79 -6.02 4.64 -1.83
N ASP A 80 -5.60 3.71 -0.99
CA ASP A 80 -4.54 3.84 -0.01
C ASP A 80 -3.89 2.46 0.18
N GLN A 81 -2.78 2.42 0.89
CA GLN A 81 -2.04 1.20 1.16
C GLN A 81 -2.76 0.30 2.16
N VAL A 82 -2.42 -0.98 2.18
CA VAL A 82 -2.82 -1.88 3.28
C VAL A 82 -2.06 -1.54 4.55
N SER A 83 -2.64 -1.83 5.71
CA SER A 83 -1.98 -1.55 6.99
C SER A 83 -0.68 -2.34 7.18
N SER A 84 0.44 -1.63 7.33
CA SER A 84 1.74 -2.25 7.68
C SER A 84 1.75 -2.85 9.09
N THR A 85 0.92 -2.34 10.00
CA THR A 85 0.86 -2.78 11.41
C THR A 85 -0.22 -3.85 11.61
N GLY A 86 -1.34 -3.74 10.90
CA GLY A 86 -2.46 -4.68 10.95
C GLY A 86 -2.30 -5.91 10.06
N VAL A 87 -1.47 -5.85 9.01
CA VAL A 87 -1.18 -6.96 8.09
C VAL A 87 0.30 -7.35 8.16
N SER A 88 1.17 -6.56 7.53
CA SER A 88 2.62 -6.74 7.57
C SER A 88 3.31 -5.56 6.90
N SER A 89 4.46 -5.14 7.43
CA SER A 89 5.31 -4.14 6.78
C SER A 89 5.87 -4.61 5.44
N ASP A 90 5.99 -5.92 5.24
CA ASP A 90 6.50 -6.48 3.97
C ASP A 90 5.56 -6.22 2.78
N CYS A 91 4.27 -5.98 3.04
CA CYS A 91 3.30 -5.59 2.01
C CYS A 91 3.66 -4.27 1.32
N ASN A 92 4.32 -3.36 2.03
CA ASN A 92 4.65 -2.01 1.58
C ASN A 92 6.17 -1.84 1.38
N LYS A 93 6.91 -2.94 1.29
CA LYS A 93 8.37 -2.91 1.14
C LYS A 93 8.74 -2.46 -0.27
N GLY A 94 9.34 -1.28 -0.37
CA GLY A 94 9.77 -0.67 -1.62
C GLY A 94 8.74 0.32 -2.18
N LEU A 95 7.48 -0.10 -2.31
CA LEU A 95 6.36 0.75 -2.72
C LEU A 95 5.12 0.42 -1.89
N SER A 96 4.31 1.43 -1.60
CA SER A 96 2.99 1.25 -0.99
C SER A 96 2.10 0.39 -1.87
N SER A 97 1.51 -0.65 -1.27
CA SER A 97 0.57 -1.54 -1.95
C SER A 97 -0.80 -1.46 -1.33
N GLY A 98 -1.84 -1.25 -2.14
CA GLY A 98 -3.22 -1.34 -1.67
C GLY A 98 -3.79 -2.75 -1.69
N ALA A 99 -3.03 -3.72 -2.19
CA ALA A 99 -3.29 -5.14 -2.01
C ALA A 99 -2.04 -5.86 -1.49
N CYS A 100 -2.22 -6.85 -0.65
CA CYS A 100 -1.14 -7.68 -0.14
C CYS A 100 -1.53 -9.16 -0.14
N GLN A 101 -0.62 -10.00 -0.63
CA GLN A 101 -0.78 -11.44 -0.64
C GLN A 101 0.04 -12.07 0.48
N LEU A 102 -0.60 -12.90 1.29
CA LEU A 102 0.05 -13.89 2.13
C LEU A 102 0.13 -15.21 1.38
N SER A 103 1.34 -15.70 1.11
CA SER A 103 1.61 -17.02 0.54
C SER A 103 2.47 -17.82 1.51
N GLY A 104 1.92 -18.90 2.06
CA GLY A 104 2.54 -19.62 3.18
C GLY A 104 2.70 -18.70 4.40
N SER A 105 3.94 -18.32 4.72
CA SER A 105 4.26 -17.42 5.84
C SER A 105 4.80 -16.06 5.39
N THR A 106 4.79 -15.77 4.09
CA THR A 106 5.44 -14.58 3.53
C THR A 106 4.42 -13.64 2.91
N TYR A 107 4.60 -12.35 3.18
CA TYR A 107 3.75 -11.28 2.66
C TYR A 107 4.41 -10.58 1.47
N TYR A 108 3.62 -10.27 0.46
CA TYR A 108 4.05 -9.62 -0.76
C TYR A 108 3.06 -8.52 -1.14
N GLY A 109 3.57 -7.34 -1.54
CA GLY A 109 2.75 -6.35 -2.22
C GLY A 109 2.18 -6.92 -3.52
N ALA A 110 0.87 -6.78 -3.72
CA ALA A 110 0.12 -7.39 -4.84
C ALA A 110 -0.65 -6.35 -5.68
N GLY A 111 -0.28 -5.07 -5.57
CA GLY A 111 -0.88 -3.98 -6.33
C GLY A 111 -0.51 -2.63 -5.73
N ASN A 112 0.25 -1.83 -6.46
CA ASN A 112 0.78 -0.58 -5.96
C ASN A 112 -0.30 0.51 -5.92
N VAL A 113 -0.29 1.34 -4.88
CA VAL A 113 -1.21 2.47 -4.77
C VAL A 113 -1.02 3.50 -5.90
N PRO A 114 0.22 3.88 -6.29
CA PRO A 114 0.43 4.80 -7.40
C PRO A 114 -0.14 4.35 -8.76
N ASP A 115 -0.33 3.04 -8.94
CA ASP A 115 -0.83 2.45 -10.19
C ASP A 115 -2.35 2.24 -10.17
N MET A 116 -3.03 2.58 -9.08
CA MET A 116 -4.48 2.44 -8.96
C MET A 116 -5.21 3.34 -9.96
N GLN A 117 -6.16 2.74 -10.67
CA GLN A 117 -6.99 3.43 -11.64
C GLN A 117 -8.46 3.12 -11.38
N PHE A 118 -9.28 4.17 -11.36
CA PHE A 118 -10.72 4.01 -11.47
C PHE A 118 -11.05 3.51 -12.87
N LYS A 119 -11.62 2.30 -12.96
CA LYS A 119 -12.05 1.70 -14.21
C LYS A 119 -13.52 1.30 -14.10
N THR A 120 -14.20 1.32 -15.24
CA THR A 120 -15.52 0.72 -15.35
C THR A 120 -15.45 -0.75 -14.99
N PHE A 121 -16.29 -1.19 -14.06
CA PHE A 121 -16.51 -2.61 -13.87
C PHE A 121 -17.19 -3.15 -15.13
N THR A 122 -16.43 -3.89 -15.93
CA THR A 122 -16.97 -4.70 -17.01
C THR A 122 -17.01 -6.12 -16.49
N PRO A 123 -18.19 -6.67 -16.14
CA PRO A 123 -18.29 -8.07 -15.74
C PRO A 123 -17.68 -8.92 -16.85
N ASP A 124 -16.82 -9.87 -16.50
CA ASP A 124 -16.33 -10.85 -17.47
C ASP A 124 -17.55 -11.65 -17.97
N PRO A 125 -17.90 -11.57 -19.27
CA PRO A 125 -19.05 -12.29 -19.81
C PRO A 125 -18.87 -13.81 -19.73
N SER A 126 -17.65 -14.32 -19.47
CA SER A 126 -17.37 -15.74 -19.34
C SER A 126 -17.77 -16.35 -18.00
N GLY A 127 -18.07 -15.53 -16.97
CA GLY A 127 -18.67 -16.02 -15.73
C GLY A 127 -17.90 -17.13 -15.01
N THR A 128 -16.58 -17.25 -15.20
CA THR A 128 -15.77 -18.19 -14.42
C THR A 128 -15.47 -17.59 -13.05
N THR A 129 -16.35 -17.89 -12.09
CA THR A 129 -16.06 -17.86 -10.65
C THR A 129 -15.18 -19.03 -10.25
#